data_AF-A0A3M1BQU1-F1
#
_entry.id   AF-A0A3M1BQU1-F1
#
_cell.length_a   1.000
_cell.length_b   1.000
_cell.length_c   1.000
_cell.angle_alpha   90.00
_cell.angle_beta   90.00
_cell.angle_gamma   90.00
#
_symmetry.space_group_name_H-M   'P 1'
#
loop_
_entity.id
_entity.type
_entity.pdbx_description
1 polymer ?
#
loop_
_entity_poly.entity_id
_entity_poly.type
_entity_poly.pdbx_seq_one_letter_code
_entity_poly.pdbx_strand_id
1 'polypeptide(L)'
;MNRVREKRQLLGFSQEELARLAGIPRTTISAIESGRAVPSVDYAIRLSKVLGCSVEELFSQEEFIPFPGFERGLFVSYRVGHRKILFPVSLAESKESPEGFLKKEGIEWFEKKHRHTYTFAGCDPSFKLLSEALREEGIRLLVVNLPSMKALELLKAGFVHMAGMHMGSFEENVKVARDFLGEGYRILRLFSWEEGIMARKVISLRELGRKLWLAREEGSGARKVFDELRIDMNIENFRVVTGGHENIAFSLK
;
A
#
# COMPACT_ATOMS: atom_id res chain seq x y z
N MET A 1 -11.84 19.63 4.58
CA MET A 1 -10.65 19.93 5.42
C MET A 1 -10.23 21.36 5.15
N ASN A 2 -9.68 22.05 6.15
CA ASN A 2 -9.08 23.37 5.99
C ASN A 2 -7.60 23.28 6.36
N ARG A 3 -6.71 23.54 5.39
CA ARG A 3 -5.25 23.43 5.55
C ARG A 3 -4.55 24.79 5.66
N VAL A 4 -5.29 25.88 5.81
CA VAL A 4 -4.74 27.24 5.92
C VAL A 4 -3.73 27.34 7.06
N ARG A 5 -4.08 26.81 8.24
CA ARG A 5 -3.19 26.84 9.41
C ARG A 5 -1.88 26.08 9.17
N GLU A 6 -1.98 24.88 8.60
CA GLU A 6 -0.84 24.01 8.31
C GLU A 6 0.12 24.68 7.31
N LYS A 7 -0.40 25.15 6.17
CA LYS A 7 0.39 25.83 5.13
C LYS A 7 1.00 27.13 5.66
N ARG A 8 0.26 27.89 6.45
CA ARG A 8 0.76 29.11 7.11
C ARG A 8 1.95 28.82 8.01
N GLN A 9 1.86 27.79 8.86
CA GLN A 9 2.92 27.40 9.78
C GLN A 9 4.17 26.90 9.04
N LEU A 10 4.01 26.16 7.94
CA LEU A 10 5.12 25.72 7.10
C LEU A 10 5.91 26.88 6.49
N LEU A 11 5.23 27.99 6.18
CA LEU A 11 5.85 29.23 5.67
C LEU A 11 6.34 30.16 6.79
N GLY A 12 6.21 29.76 8.06
CA GLY A 12 6.64 30.57 9.21
C GLY A 12 5.78 31.81 9.48
N PHE A 13 4.62 31.94 8.85
CA PHE A 13 3.76 33.13 8.98
C PHE A 13 2.95 33.11 10.28
N SER A 14 2.80 34.27 10.92
CA SER A 14 1.78 34.48 11.95
C SER A 14 0.40 34.67 11.32
N GLN A 15 -0.69 34.58 12.10
CA GLN A 15 -2.03 34.89 11.58
C GLN A 15 -2.12 36.35 11.12
N GLU A 16 -1.39 37.26 11.78
CA GLU A 16 -1.28 38.68 11.40
C GLU A 16 -0.56 38.84 10.06
N GLU A 17 0.54 38.11 9.87
CA GLU A 17 1.33 38.14 8.64
C GLU A 17 0.50 37.65 7.45
N LEU A 18 -0.18 36.52 7.61
CA LEU A 18 -1.06 35.97 6.57
C LEU A 18 -2.24 36.91 6.28
N ALA A 19 -2.84 37.50 7.31
CA ALA A 19 -3.90 38.50 7.16
C ALA A 19 -3.45 39.69 6.33
N ARG A 20 -2.27 40.24 6.64
CA ARG A 20 -1.66 41.37 5.92
C ARG A 20 -1.34 41.01 4.47
N LEU A 21 -0.68 39.87 4.23
CA LEU A 21 -0.28 39.43 2.88
C LEU A 21 -1.49 39.07 2.00
N ALA A 22 -2.51 38.42 2.57
CA ALA A 22 -3.72 38.09 1.85
C ALA A 22 -4.69 39.26 1.75
N GLY A 23 -4.53 40.31 2.56
CA GLY A 23 -5.44 41.45 2.72
C GLY A 23 -6.81 41.04 3.30
N ILE A 24 -6.82 40.05 4.17
CA ILE A 24 -8.03 39.49 4.82
C ILE A 24 -7.95 39.82 6.30
N PRO A 25 -9.05 40.24 6.98
CA PRO A 25 -8.99 40.53 8.40
C PRO A 25 -8.47 39.35 9.23
N ARG A 26 -7.60 39.61 10.21
CA ARG A 26 -7.02 38.58 11.09
C ARG A 26 -8.09 37.74 11.80
N THR A 27 -9.20 38.36 12.19
CA THR A 27 -10.36 37.69 12.80
C THR A 27 -10.98 36.68 11.83
N THR A 28 -11.04 37.02 10.54
CA THR A 28 -11.50 36.12 9.48
C THR A 28 -10.50 34.98 9.27
N ILE A 29 -9.19 35.24 9.22
CA ILE A 29 -8.17 34.18 9.17
C ILE A 29 -8.33 33.21 10.34
N SER A 30 -8.46 33.72 11.56
CA SER A 30 -8.69 32.91 12.76
C SER A 30 -9.98 32.08 12.68
N ALA A 31 -11.08 32.67 12.21
CA ALA A 31 -12.35 31.98 12.03
C ALA A 31 -12.27 30.88 10.95
N ILE A 32 -11.59 31.15 9.84
CA ILE A 32 -11.30 30.18 8.78
C ILE A 32 -10.47 29.02 9.36
N GLU A 33 -9.32 29.30 9.98
CA GLU A 33 -8.42 28.28 10.54
C GLU A 33 -9.08 27.40 11.62
N SER A 34 -10.06 27.93 12.35
CA SER A 34 -10.83 27.20 13.35
C SER A 34 -12.08 26.49 12.80
N GLY A 35 -12.35 26.62 11.50
CA GLY A 35 -13.53 26.03 10.85
C GLY A 35 -14.86 26.73 11.18
N ARG A 36 -14.83 27.86 11.90
CA ARG A 36 -16.02 28.64 12.26
C ARG A 36 -16.56 29.50 11.11
N ALA A 37 -15.75 29.73 10.07
CA ALA A 37 -16.15 30.44 8.88
C ALA A 37 -15.69 29.70 7.62
N VAL A 38 -16.60 29.61 6.65
CA VAL A 38 -16.26 29.22 5.27
C VAL A 38 -15.83 30.47 4.52
N PRO A 39 -14.63 30.51 3.92
CA PRO A 39 -14.19 31.67 3.16
C PRO A 39 -15.03 31.88 1.91
N SER A 40 -15.16 33.14 1.48
CA SER A 40 -15.64 33.44 0.14
C SER A 40 -14.64 32.94 -0.92
N VAL A 41 -15.10 32.82 -2.17
CA VAL A 41 -14.23 32.44 -3.30
C VAL A 41 -13.04 33.41 -3.43
N ASP A 42 -13.27 34.71 -3.26
CA ASP A 42 -12.19 35.72 -3.26
C ASP A 42 -11.13 35.43 -2.19
N TYR A 43 -11.56 35.20 -0.94
CA TYR A 43 -10.65 34.93 0.16
C TYR A 43 -9.89 33.62 -0.04
N ALA A 44 -10.57 32.59 -0.57
CA ALA A 44 -9.93 31.32 -0.88
C ALA A 44 -8.84 31.48 -1.95
N ILE A 45 -9.11 32.23 -3.03
CA ILE A 45 -8.14 32.52 -4.09
C ILE A 45 -6.95 33.32 -3.54
N ARG A 46 -7.20 34.34 -2.74
CA ARG A 46 -6.14 35.19 -2.16
C ARG A 46 -5.24 34.41 -1.22
N LEU A 47 -5.82 33.56 -0.37
CA LEU A 47 -5.06 32.66 0.49
C LEU A 47 -4.22 31.67 -0.33
N SER A 48 -4.79 31.10 -1.40
CA SER A 48 -4.09 30.16 -2.27
C SER A 48 -2.84 30.78 -2.91
N LYS A 49 -2.94 32.02 -3.38
CA LYS A 49 -1.82 32.77 -3.96
C LYS A 49 -0.71 33.04 -2.94
N VAL A 50 -1.06 33.50 -1.74
CA VAL A 50 -0.07 33.80 -0.69
C VAL A 50 0.60 32.54 -0.15
N LEU A 51 -0.16 31.44 -0.07
CA LEU A 51 0.31 30.16 0.46
C LEU A 51 0.94 29.26 -0.62
N GLY A 52 1.04 29.73 -1.87
CA GLY A 52 1.70 29.01 -2.97
C GLY A 52 1.06 27.66 -3.30
N CYS A 53 -0.26 27.54 -3.23
CA CYS A 53 -0.98 26.29 -3.52
C CYS A 53 -2.31 26.57 -4.24
N SER A 54 -2.99 25.53 -4.71
CA SER A 54 -4.33 25.67 -5.28
C SER A 54 -5.39 25.87 -4.18
N VAL A 55 -6.57 26.36 -4.58
CA VAL A 55 -7.72 26.49 -3.67
C VAL A 55 -8.16 25.11 -3.18
N GLU A 56 -8.12 24.11 -4.05
CA GLU A 56 -8.43 22.70 -3.74
C GLU A 56 -7.47 22.14 -2.68
N GLU A 57 -6.18 22.48 -2.76
CA GLU A 57 -5.20 22.08 -1.74
C GLU A 57 -5.52 22.68 -0.36
N LEU A 58 -6.09 23.88 -0.30
CA LEU A 58 -6.43 24.56 0.95
C LEU A 58 -7.77 24.10 1.54
N PHE A 59 -8.77 23.86 0.69
CA PHE A 59 -10.18 23.73 1.09
C PHE A 59 -10.87 22.48 0.52
N SER A 60 -10.13 21.42 0.18
CA SER A 60 -10.72 20.17 -0.30
C SER A 60 -11.71 19.57 0.71
N GLN A 61 -12.82 19.06 0.20
CA GLN A 61 -13.57 18.03 0.93
C GLN A 61 -12.67 16.80 1.02
N GLU A 62 -12.55 16.21 2.21
CA GLU A 62 -11.81 14.96 2.33
C GLU A 62 -12.65 13.87 1.68
N GLU A 63 -12.34 13.57 0.43
CA GLU A 63 -12.87 12.37 -0.19
C GLU A 63 -12.12 11.17 0.40
N PHE A 64 -12.86 10.41 1.20
CA PHE A 64 -12.40 9.16 1.74
C PHE A 64 -12.76 8.07 0.73
N ILE A 65 -11.75 7.39 0.22
CA ILE A 65 -11.91 6.31 -0.73
C ILE A 65 -11.85 5.02 0.07
N PRO A 66 -12.95 4.25 0.14
CA PRO A 66 -12.91 2.92 0.71
C PRO A 66 -11.91 2.06 -0.07
N PHE A 67 -11.12 1.26 0.64
CA PHE A 67 -10.28 0.26 0.00
C PHE A 67 -11.14 -0.66 -0.90
N PRO A 68 -10.62 -1.19 -2.02
CA PRO A 68 -11.45 -1.95 -2.95
C PRO A 68 -12.22 -3.09 -2.28
N GLY A 69 -13.54 -3.14 -2.53
CA GLY A 69 -14.45 -4.13 -1.94
C GLY A 69 -14.89 -3.85 -0.50
N PHE A 70 -14.42 -2.76 0.13
CA PHE A 70 -14.84 -2.36 1.48
C PHE A 70 -16.07 -1.46 1.45
N GLU A 71 -17.20 -1.96 1.94
CA GLU A 71 -18.47 -1.21 1.95
C GLU A 71 -18.87 -0.68 3.33
N ARG A 72 -18.58 -1.42 4.40
CA ARG A 72 -18.92 -1.06 5.79
C ARG A 72 -18.05 -1.82 6.79
N GLY A 73 -17.87 -1.25 7.98
CA GLY A 73 -17.18 -1.91 9.09
C GLY A 73 -16.06 -1.06 9.70
N LEU A 74 -15.24 -1.69 10.52
CA LEU A 74 -14.10 -1.04 11.18
C LEU A 74 -13.00 -0.74 10.17
N PHE A 75 -12.38 0.44 10.31
CA PHE A 75 -11.27 0.83 9.44
C PHE A 75 -10.15 1.52 10.21
N VAL A 76 -8.97 1.53 9.59
CA VAL A 76 -7.93 2.53 9.82
C VAL A 76 -7.77 3.38 8.58
N SER A 77 -7.33 4.62 8.74
CA SER A 77 -7.13 5.54 7.62
C SER A 77 -5.67 5.87 7.40
N TYR A 78 -5.31 6.09 6.14
CA TYR A 78 -4.01 6.62 5.75
C TYR A 78 -4.15 7.46 4.48
N ARG A 79 -3.07 8.12 4.10
CA ARG A 79 -3.05 9.01 2.93
C ARG A 79 -2.01 8.54 1.92
N VAL A 80 -2.41 8.36 0.66
CA VAL A 80 -1.53 8.13 -0.49
C VAL A 80 -1.68 9.30 -1.44
N GLY A 81 -0.63 10.10 -1.59
CA GLY A 81 -0.71 11.36 -2.34
C GLY A 81 -1.76 12.31 -1.73
N HIS A 82 -2.80 12.64 -2.51
CA HIS A 82 -3.92 13.48 -2.08
C HIS A 82 -5.12 12.66 -1.57
N ARG A 83 -5.10 11.34 -1.70
CA ARG A 83 -6.24 10.46 -1.39
C ARG A 83 -6.17 9.97 0.04
N LYS A 84 -7.29 10.02 0.76
CA LYS A 84 -7.43 9.34 2.06
C LYS A 84 -8.09 8.00 1.84
N ILE A 85 -7.40 6.94 2.21
CA ILE A 85 -7.86 5.57 2.03
C ILE A 85 -8.43 5.06 3.36
N LEU A 86 -9.61 4.43 3.32
CA LEU A 86 -10.17 3.69 4.45
C LEU A 86 -9.88 2.22 4.27
N PHE A 87 -8.99 1.68 5.09
CA PHE A 87 -8.58 0.28 5.01
C PHE A 87 -9.33 -0.57 6.04
N PRO A 88 -10.01 -1.66 5.60
CA PRO A 88 -10.74 -2.53 6.50
C PRO A 88 -9.81 -3.17 7.53
N VAL A 89 -10.25 -3.25 8.78
CA VAL A 89 -9.55 -4.00 9.82
C VAL A 89 -10.50 -4.94 10.55
N SER A 90 -10.00 -6.15 10.85
CA SER A 90 -10.67 -7.10 11.72
C SER A 90 -10.04 -7.07 13.10
N LEU A 91 -10.83 -6.93 14.16
CA LEU A 91 -10.34 -6.98 15.55
C LEU A 91 -9.74 -8.36 15.91
N ALA A 92 -10.12 -9.42 15.20
CA ALA A 92 -9.63 -10.77 15.45
C ALA A 92 -8.25 -11.02 14.81
N GLU A 93 -7.91 -10.29 13.73
CA GLU A 93 -6.74 -10.59 12.89
C GLU A 93 -5.71 -9.45 12.85
N SER A 94 -6.17 -8.22 13.09
CA SER A 94 -5.33 -7.03 13.02
C SER A 94 -4.86 -6.62 14.41
N LYS A 95 -3.56 -6.29 14.51
CA LYS A 95 -3.02 -5.60 15.68
C LYS A 95 -3.29 -4.09 15.65
N GLU A 96 -3.89 -3.57 14.58
CA GLU A 96 -4.23 -2.16 14.47
C GLU A 96 -5.53 -1.86 15.22
N SER A 97 -5.48 -0.89 16.11
CA SER A 97 -6.69 -0.33 16.71
C SER A 97 -7.47 0.44 15.65
N PRO A 98 -8.77 0.18 15.48
CA PRO A 98 -9.59 0.89 14.50
C PRO A 98 -9.69 2.38 14.85
N GLU A 99 -9.65 3.22 13.81
CA GLU A 99 -9.77 4.68 13.95
C GLU A 99 -11.23 5.12 13.84
N GLY A 100 -12.09 4.28 13.26
CA GLY A 100 -13.51 4.54 13.12
C GLY A 100 -14.28 3.37 12.52
N PHE A 101 -15.55 3.63 12.24
CA PHE A 101 -16.51 2.72 11.64
C PHE A 101 -17.17 3.36 10.43
N LEU A 102 -17.09 2.70 9.27
CA LEU A 102 -17.76 3.08 8.04
C LEU A 102 -19.19 2.52 8.04
N LYS A 103 -20.19 3.39 7.95
CA LYS A 103 -21.63 3.09 7.81
C LYS A 103 -22.12 3.47 6.42
N LYS A 104 -23.35 3.09 6.09
CA LYS A 104 -24.01 3.52 4.85
C LYS A 104 -24.19 5.02 4.78
N GLU A 105 -24.47 5.67 5.91
CA GLU A 105 -24.73 7.11 5.99
C GLU A 105 -23.44 7.95 6.11
N GLY A 106 -22.28 7.32 6.28
CA GLY A 106 -20.99 8.02 6.40
C GLY A 106 -20.01 7.39 7.40
N ILE A 107 -19.05 8.19 7.84
CA ILE A 107 -17.93 7.75 8.68
C ILE A 107 -18.14 8.22 10.13
N GLU A 108 -18.08 7.28 11.08
CA GLU A 108 -18.01 7.56 12.51
C GLU A 108 -16.57 7.37 13.01
N TRP A 109 -15.95 8.43 13.54
CA TRP A 109 -14.57 8.36 14.05
C TRP A 109 -14.55 8.04 15.54
N PHE A 110 -13.72 7.08 15.95
CA PHE A 110 -13.41 6.83 17.36
C PHE A 110 -12.24 7.68 17.82
N GLU A 111 -11.16 7.69 17.03
CA GLU A 111 -9.95 8.43 17.37
C GLU A 111 -9.24 8.92 16.10
N LYS A 112 -9.08 10.25 15.98
CA LYS A 112 -8.38 10.89 14.86
C LYS A 112 -6.90 11.07 15.19
N LYS A 113 -6.15 9.98 15.30
CA LYS A 113 -4.69 10.03 15.48
C LYS A 113 -3.98 10.08 14.14
N HIS A 114 -3.22 11.15 13.91
CA HIS A 114 -2.33 11.21 12.75
C HIS A 114 -1.06 10.39 13.04
N ARG A 115 -0.98 9.20 12.44
CA ARG A 115 0.23 8.37 12.44
C ARG A 115 0.88 8.43 11.06
N HIS A 116 2.20 8.56 11.02
CA HIS A 116 2.96 8.34 9.79
C HIS A 116 2.74 6.90 9.35
N THR A 117 1.93 6.73 8.29
CA THR A 117 1.47 5.43 7.83
C THR A 117 1.94 5.21 6.41
N TYR A 118 2.74 4.17 6.21
CA TYR A 118 3.11 3.66 4.90
C TYR A 118 2.34 2.36 4.63
N THR A 119 2.14 2.04 3.35
CA THR A 119 1.39 0.85 2.96
C THR A 119 2.12 0.10 1.86
N PHE A 120 2.15 -1.21 1.99
CA PHE A 120 2.78 -2.13 1.06
C PHE A 120 1.77 -3.21 0.66
N ALA A 121 1.62 -3.47 -0.64
CA ALA A 121 0.90 -4.62 -1.14
C ALA A 121 1.88 -5.65 -1.71
N GLY A 122 1.74 -6.92 -1.36
CA GLY A 122 2.60 -7.99 -1.88
C GLY A 122 2.55 -9.24 -1.04
N CYS A 123 3.06 -10.34 -1.59
CA CYS A 123 3.01 -11.66 -0.97
C CYS A 123 4.27 -12.04 -0.18
N ASP A 124 5.26 -11.15 -0.08
CA ASP A 124 6.48 -11.39 0.69
C ASP A 124 6.20 -11.30 2.21
N PRO A 125 6.29 -12.42 2.96
CA PRO A 125 6.00 -12.43 4.40
C PRO A 125 7.00 -11.62 5.22
N SER A 126 8.20 -11.33 4.71
CA SER A 126 9.22 -10.53 5.41
C SER A 126 8.74 -9.11 5.71
N PHE A 127 7.86 -8.54 4.89
CA PHE A 127 7.29 -7.22 5.13
C PHE A 127 6.40 -7.19 6.37
N LYS A 128 5.78 -8.31 6.76
CA LYS A 128 5.04 -8.39 8.01
C LYS A 128 5.99 -8.34 9.21
N LEU A 129 7.15 -8.98 9.13
CA LEU A 129 8.20 -8.84 10.16
C LEU A 129 8.73 -7.40 10.22
N LEU A 130 9.01 -6.80 9.06
CA LEU A 130 9.41 -5.40 8.98
C LEU A 130 8.38 -4.46 9.59
N SER A 131 7.09 -4.75 9.42
CA SER A 131 6.01 -3.91 9.98
C SER A 131 6.03 -3.88 11.51
N GLU A 132 6.41 -4.98 12.17
CA GLU A 132 6.55 -5.03 13.63
C GLU A 132 7.78 -4.26 14.08
N ALA A 133 8.92 -4.41 13.40
CA ALA A 133 10.15 -3.66 13.71
C ALA A 133 9.95 -2.14 13.57
N LEU A 134 9.30 -1.70 12.48
CA LEU A 134 9.02 -0.28 12.25
C LEU A 134 8.04 0.32 13.26
N ARG A 135 7.19 -0.51 13.86
CA ARG A 135 6.24 -0.05 14.88
C ARG A 135 6.96 0.42 16.15
N GLU A 136 8.08 -0.20 16.51
CA GLU A 136 8.92 0.23 17.65
C GLU A 136 9.52 1.63 17.40
N GLU A 137 9.78 1.96 16.13
CA GLU A 137 10.25 3.27 15.67
C GLU A 137 9.11 4.29 15.45
N GLY A 138 7.88 3.96 15.85
CA GLY A 138 6.71 4.84 15.70
C GLY A 138 6.18 4.96 14.27
N ILE A 139 6.63 4.12 13.34
CA ILE A 139 6.17 4.09 11.95
C ILE A 139 5.15 2.97 11.79
N ARG A 140 3.95 3.30 11.28
CA ARG A 140 2.93 2.29 10.95
C ARG A 140 3.11 1.83 9.51
N LEU A 141 3.44 0.56 9.31
CA LEU A 141 3.45 -0.08 7.99
C LEU A 141 2.27 -1.05 7.86
N LEU A 142 1.29 -0.74 7.01
CA LEU A 142 0.19 -1.66 6.71
C LEU A 142 0.59 -2.57 5.54
N VAL A 143 0.54 -3.87 5.76
CA VAL A 143 0.90 -4.90 4.78
C VAL A 143 -0.37 -5.58 4.26
N VAL A 144 -0.60 -5.48 2.95
CA VAL A 144 -1.72 -6.10 2.26
C VAL A 144 -1.21 -7.31 1.47
N ASN A 145 -1.55 -8.51 1.92
CA ASN A 145 -1.07 -9.74 1.28
C ASN A 145 -1.85 -10.01 -0.01
N LEU A 146 -1.20 -9.79 -1.16
CA LEU A 146 -1.78 -9.92 -2.49
C LEU A 146 -0.75 -10.43 -3.51
N PRO A 147 -1.19 -11.13 -4.57
CA PRO A 147 -0.32 -11.47 -5.69
C PRO A 147 0.29 -10.24 -6.37
N SER A 148 1.49 -10.40 -6.95
CA SER A 148 2.27 -9.33 -7.60
C SER A 148 1.44 -8.42 -8.51
N MET A 149 0.63 -8.98 -9.43
CA MET A 149 -0.17 -8.16 -10.34
C MET A 149 -1.25 -7.34 -9.64
N LYS A 150 -1.92 -7.91 -8.63
CA LYS A 150 -2.91 -7.17 -7.82
C LYS A 150 -2.25 -6.09 -6.97
N ALA A 151 -1.04 -6.33 -6.47
CA ALA A 151 -0.27 -5.30 -5.79
C ALA A 151 0.05 -4.11 -6.71
N LEU A 152 0.46 -4.36 -7.95
CA LEU A 152 0.70 -3.30 -8.94
C LEU A 152 -0.57 -2.54 -9.32
N GLU A 153 -1.70 -3.24 -9.50
CA GLU A 153 -3.00 -2.60 -9.74
C GLU A 153 -3.35 -1.60 -8.64
N LEU A 154 -3.18 -1.97 -7.37
CA LEU A 154 -3.44 -1.07 -6.23
C LEU A 154 -2.47 0.11 -6.18
N LEU A 155 -1.19 -0.11 -6.48
CA LEU A 155 -0.19 0.96 -6.54
C LEU A 155 -0.52 1.96 -7.66
N LYS A 156 -0.87 1.47 -8.85
CA LYS A 156 -1.29 2.29 -9.99
C LYS A 156 -2.54 3.10 -9.68
N ALA A 157 -3.49 2.50 -8.98
CA ALA A 157 -4.74 3.15 -8.56
C ALA A 157 -4.56 4.08 -7.34
N GLY A 158 -3.34 4.17 -6.76
CA GLY A 158 -3.05 5.06 -5.65
C GLY A 158 -3.68 4.63 -4.32
N PHE A 159 -3.94 3.33 -4.15
CA PHE A 159 -4.40 2.76 -2.88
C PHE A 159 -3.24 2.41 -1.95
N VAL A 160 -2.05 2.15 -2.48
CA VAL A 160 -0.86 1.82 -1.66
C VAL A 160 0.36 2.65 -2.05
N HIS A 161 1.31 2.79 -1.13
CA HIS A 161 2.57 3.50 -1.38
C HIS A 161 3.60 2.66 -2.12
N MET A 162 3.59 1.34 -1.86
CA MET A 162 4.58 0.39 -2.35
C MET A 162 3.88 -0.89 -2.80
N ALA A 163 4.44 -1.53 -3.82
CA ALA A 163 4.04 -2.86 -4.27
C ALA A 163 5.27 -3.76 -4.38
N GLY A 164 5.17 -4.98 -3.88
CA GLY A 164 6.12 -6.05 -4.10
C GLY A 164 5.77 -6.84 -5.36
N MET A 165 6.80 -7.28 -6.07
CA MET A 165 6.66 -8.18 -7.20
C MET A 165 7.81 -9.18 -7.26
N HIS A 166 7.52 -10.36 -7.79
CA HIS A 166 8.52 -11.35 -8.16
C HIS A 166 8.00 -12.17 -9.36
N MET A 167 8.25 -11.71 -10.58
CA MET A 167 7.74 -12.30 -11.83
C MET A 167 8.83 -13.03 -12.64
N GLY A 168 10.08 -12.97 -12.18
CA GLY A 168 11.24 -13.54 -12.87
C GLY A 168 12.53 -12.81 -12.49
N SER A 169 13.42 -12.69 -13.47
CA SER A 169 14.68 -11.93 -13.37
C SER A 169 14.45 -10.45 -13.04
N PHE A 170 15.52 -9.76 -12.63
CA PHE A 170 15.43 -8.33 -12.35
C PHE A 170 15.01 -7.53 -13.59
N GLU A 171 15.54 -7.86 -14.75
CA GLU A 171 15.24 -7.24 -16.04
C GLU A 171 13.78 -7.46 -16.45
N GLU A 172 13.26 -8.68 -16.29
CA GLU A 172 11.84 -8.99 -16.53
C GLU A 172 10.93 -8.21 -15.58
N ASN A 173 11.27 -8.16 -14.28
CA ASN A 173 10.51 -7.38 -13.28
C ASN A 173 10.49 -5.89 -13.63
N VAL A 174 11.64 -5.32 -14.00
CA VAL A 174 11.74 -3.91 -14.41
C VAL A 174 10.89 -3.65 -15.64
N LYS A 175 10.91 -4.55 -16.63
CA LYS A 175 10.08 -4.44 -17.82
C LYS A 175 8.59 -4.47 -17.48
N VAL A 176 8.13 -5.46 -16.73
CA VAL A 176 6.73 -5.58 -16.29
C VAL A 176 6.28 -4.34 -15.52
N ALA A 177 7.10 -3.87 -14.58
CA ALA A 177 6.79 -2.68 -13.79
C ALA A 177 6.66 -1.43 -14.66
N ARG A 178 7.58 -1.21 -15.61
CA ARG A 178 7.54 -0.06 -16.53
C ARG A 178 6.36 -0.13 -17.49
N ASP A 179 6.13 -1.29 -18.10
CA ASP A 179 5.04 -1.49 -19.05
C ASP A 179 3.67 -1.30 -18.36
N PHE A 180 3.53 -1.74 -17.11
CA PHE A 180 2.27 -1.65 -16.38
C PHE A 180 2.05 -0.30 -15.69
N LEU A 181 3.05 0.23 -14.98
CA LEU A 181 2.92 1.44 -14.16
C LEU A 181 3.23 2.72 -14.94
N GLY A 182 4.07 2.65 -15.97
CA GLY A 182 4.60 3.83 -16.67
C GLY A 182 5.70 4.54 -15.88
N GLU A 183 5.84 5.84 -16.10
CA GLU A 183 6.82 6.71 -15.42
C GLU A 183 6.34 7.14 -14.02
N GLY A 184 7.24 7.72 -13.22
CA GLY A 184 6.92 8.27 -11.89
C GLY A 184 7.11 7.32 -10.72
N TYR A 185 7.52 6.07 -10.98
CA TYR A 185 7.80 5.07 -9.96
C TYR A 185 9.31 4.79 -9.82
N ARG A 186 9.73 4.47 -8.60
CA ARG A 186 11.09 4.00 -8.33
C ARG A 186 11.05 2.50 -8.06
N ILE A 187 11.97 1.77 -8.70
CA ILE A 187 12.13 0.34 -8.52
C ILE A 187 13.31 0.12 -7.57
N LEU A 188 13.07 -0.63 -6.50
CA LEU A 188 14.09 -1.01 -5.53
C LEU A 188 14.25 -2.53 -5.58
N ARG A 189 15.47 -3.01 -5.83
CA ARG A 189 15.82 -4.41 -5.65
C ARG A 189 16.19 -4.64 -4.18
N LEU A 190 15.32 -5.32 -3.45
CA LEU A 190 15.54 -5.62 -2.03
C LEU A 190 16.31 -6.91 -1.85
N PHE A 191 15.86 -7.98 -2.51
CA PHE A 191 16.44 -9.31 -2.41
C PHE A 191 16.63 -9.92 -3.79
N SER A 192 17.56 -10.87 -3.85
CA SER A 192 17.72 -11.82 -4.94
C SER A 192 17.81 -13.19 -4.27
N TRP A 193 17.04 -14.15 -4.75
CA TRP A 193 17.11 -15.53 -4.30
C TRP A 193 17.24 -16.46 -5.49
N GLU A 194 17.80 -17.63 -5.25
CA GLU A 194 17.84 -18.71 -6.22
C GLU A 194 16.70 -19.67 -5.87
N GLU A 195 15.88 -20.01 -6.87
CA GLU A 195 14.88 -21.05 -6.74
C GLU A 195 15.54 -22.41 -6.99
N GLY A 196 15.11 -23.42 -6.23
CA GLY A 196 15.77 -24.73 -6.25
C GLY A 196 14.85 -25.87 -5.86
N ILE A 197 15.41 -27.07 -5.89
CA ILE A 197 14.71 -28.32 -5.62
C ILE A 197 14.87 -28.68 -4.15
N MET A 198 13.76 -28.86 -3.43
CA MET A 198 13.80 -29.37 -2.06
C MET A 198 13.55 -30.88 -2.06
N ALA A 199 14.51 -31.64 -1.53
CA ALA A 199 14.39 -33.09 -1.36
C ALA A 199 14.84 -33.49 0.06
N ARG A 200 14.30 -34.61 0.57
CA ARG A 200 14.63 -35.12 1.92
C ARG A 200 16.11 -35.43 2.10
N LYS A 201 16.80 -35.80 1.02
CA LYS A 201 18.22 -36.11 0.97
C LYS A 201 18.80 -35.56 -0.33
N VAL A 202 20.11 -35.34 -0.35
CA VAL A 202 20.83 -35.05 -1.59
C VAL A 202 20.67 -36.25 -2.54
N ILE A 203 20.23 -35.98 -3.76
CA ILE A 203 19.83 -36.96 -4.76
C ILE A 203 20.30 -36.48 -6.14
N SER A 204 20.69 -37.40 -7.02
CA SER A 204 21.12 -37.04 -8.37
C SER A 204 19.95 -36.52 -9.22
N LEU A 205 20.21 -35.61 -10.15
CA LEU A 205 19.19 -35.11 -11.09
C LEU A 205 18.51 -36.26 -11.86
N ARG A 206 19.28 -37.28 -12.27
CA ARG A 206 18.73 -38.47 -12.94
C ARG A 206 17.71 -39.21 -12.08
N GLU A 207 17.95 -39.32 -10.77
CA GLU A 207 17.04 -39.99 -9.87
C GLU A 207 15.83 -39.11 -9.51
N LEU A 208 16.02 -37.79 -9.41
CA LEU A 208 14.93 -36.81 -9.23
C LEU A 208 13.90 -36.86 -10.36
N GLY A 209 14.33 -37.02 -11.61
CA GLY A 209 13.42 -37.13 -12.76
C GLY A 209 12.42 -38.29 -12.65
N ARG A 210 12.71 -39.30 -11.82
CA ARG A 210 11.86 -40.48 -11.60
C ARG A 210 10.98 -40.39 -10.36
N LYS A 211 11.11 -39.34 -9.54
CA LYS A 211 10.29 -39.15 -8.33
C LYS A 211 8.96 -38.48 -8.66
N LEU A 212 8.04 -38.50 -7.69
CA LEU A 212 6.85 -37.66 -7.74
C LEU A 212 7.25 -36.21 -7.43
N TRP A 213 6.91 -35.30 -8.34
CA TRP A 213 7.07 -33.87 -8.14
C TRP A 213 5.77 -33.24 -7.64
N LEU A 214 5.89 -32.38 -6.62
CA LEU A 214 4.78 -31.54 -6.17
C LEU A 214 4.98 -30.15 -6.77
N ALA A 215 4.17 -29.83 -7.78
CA ALA A 215 4.21 -28.55 -8.47
C ALA A 215 3.21 -27.57 -7.86
N ARG A 216 3.57 -26.28 -7.84
CA ARG A 216 2.62 -25.21 -7.50
C ARG A 216 1.61 -24.99 -8.63
N GLU A 217 0.53 -24.28 -8.32
CA GLU A 217 -0.45 -23.82 -9.32
C GLU A 217 0.17 -22.86 -10.35
N GLU A 218 -0.50 -22.76 -11.51
CA GLU A 218 -0.11 -21.86 -12.60
C GLU A 218 -0.11 -20.40 -12.16
N GLY A 219 0.86 -19.64 -12.67
CA GLY A 219 1.06 -18.23 -12.30
C GLY A 219 1.97 -17.99 -11.09
N SER A 220 2.43 -19.03 -10.39
CA SER A 220 3.45 -18.90 -9.33
C SER A 220 4.89 -19.00 -9.88
N GLY A 221 5.85 -18.31 -9.25
CA GLY A 221 7.28 -18.36 -9.65
C GLY A 221 7.83 -19.79 -9.64
N ALA A 222 7.61 -20.51 -8.55
CA ALA A 222 8.01 -21.92 -8.43
C ALA A 222 7.36 -22.86 -9.47
N ARG A 223 6.20 -22.49 -10.04
CA ARG A 223 5.61 -23.25 -11.16
C ARG A 223 6.39 -23.00 -12.46
N LYS A 224 6.83 -21.77 -12.73
CA LYS A 224 7.69 -21.46 -13.90
C LYS A 224 8.98 -22.30 -13.85
N VAL A 225 9.65 -22.33 -12.70
CA VAL A 225 10.87 -23.14 -12.50
C VAL A 225 10.59 -24.64 -12.65
N PHE A 226 9.47 -25.13 -12.12
CA PHE A 226 9.08 -26.53 -12.32
C PHE A 226 8.84 -26.85 -13.80
N ASP A 227 8.14 -25.98 -14.55
CA ASP A 227 7.84 -26.23 -15.95
C ASP A 227 9.11 -26.25 -16.82
N GLU A 228 10.11 -25.41 -16.51
CA GLU A 228 11.44 -25.44 -17.13
C GLU A 228 12.17 -26.76 -16.82
N LEU A 229 12.28 -27.13 -15.54
CA LEU A 229 12.93 -28.38 -15.11
C LEU A 229 12.23 -29.63 -15.66
N ARG A 230 10.91 -29.56 -15.81
CA ARG A 230 10.09 -30.66 -16.32
C ARG A 230 10.49 -31.02 -17.75
N ILE A 231 10.72 -30.03 -18.59
CA ILE A 231 11.18 -30.22 -19.97
C ILE A 231 12.60 -30.79 -19.97
N ASP A 232 13.51 -30.17 -19.23
CA ASP A 232 14.93 -30.53 -19.22
C ASP A 232 15.20 -31.94 -18.65
N MET A 233 14.43 -32.34 -17.63
CA MET A 233 14.61 -33.62 -16.93
C MET A 233 13.62 -34.71 -17.39
N ASN A 234 12.77 -34.42 -18.37
CA ASN A 234 11.68 -35.28 -18.85
C ASN A 234 10.80 -35.80 -17.69
N ILE A 235 10.32 -34.89 -16.83
CA ILE A 235 9.49 -35.24 -15.67
C ILE A 235 8.05 -35.48 -16.12
N GLU A 236 7.58 -36.72 -15.98
CA GLU A 236 6.21 -37.10 -16.30
C GLU A 236 5.33 -37.26 -15.05
N ASN A 237 5.95 -37.62 -13.91
CA ASN A 237 5.23 -37.92 -12.67
C ASN A 237 5.17 -36.70 -11.73
N PHE A 238 4.10 -35.93 -11.84
CA PHE A 238 3.88 -34.77 -10.96
C PHE A 238 2.42 -34.60 -10.55
N ARG A 239 2.22 -33.88 -9.44
CA ARG A 239 0.92 -33.48 -8.92
C ARG A 239 0.92 -31.98 -8.65
N VAL A 240 -0.10 -31.28 -9.11
CA VAL A 240 -0.32 -29.86 -8.77
C VAL A 240 -0.95 -29.77 -7.39
N VAL A 241 -0.40 -28.91 -6.53
CA VAL A 241 -0.91 -28.61 -5.20
C VAL A 241 -1.29 -27.12 -5.14
N THR A 242 -2.59 -26.87 -4.92
CA THR A 242 -3.15 -25.54 -4.74
C THR A 242 -3.02 -25.08 -3.28
N GLY A 243 -2.94 -23.76 -3.04
CA GLY A 243 -2.88 -23.19 -1.68
C GLY A 243 -1.56 -22.47 -1.41
N GLY A 244 -1.04 -22.49 -0.17
CA GLY A 244 0.23 -21.90 0.24
C GLY A 244 1.41 -22.90 0.25
N HIS A 245 2.59 -22.44 0.68
CA HIS A 245 3.79 -23.29 0.83
C HIS A 245 3.56 -24.43 1.84
N GLU A 246 2.75 -24.18 2.87
CA GLU A 246 2.31 -25.17 3.85
C GLU A 246 1.58 -26.36 3.20
N ASN A 247 0.71 -26.11 2.22
CA ASN A 247 -0.02 -27.18 1.54
C ASN A 247 0.93 -28.11 0.79
N ILE A 248 1.97 -27.56 0.16
CA ILE A 248 3.03 -28.39 -0.45
C ILE A 248 3.74 -29.22 0.61
N ALA A 249 4.18 -28.59 1.71
CA ALA A 249 4.91 -29.29 2.77
C ALA A 249 4.12 -30.46 3.36
N PHE A 250 2.79 -30.30 3.53
CA PHE A 250 1.92 -31.34 4.09
C PHE A 250 1.34 -32.31 3.05
N SER A 251 1.53 -32.06 1.75
CA SER A 251 1.11 -32.97 0.67
C SER A 251 2.10 -34.12 0.40
N LEU A 252 3.23 -34.14 1.12
CA LEU A 252 4.25 -35.20 1.07
C LEU A 252 3.86 -36.48 1.85
N LYS A 253 2.61 -36.61 2.29
CA LYS A 253 2.09 -37.76 3.04
C LYS A 253 1.66 -38.90 2.12
#